data_AF-A0A4Q3VSW1-F1
#
_entry.id   AF-A0A4Q3VSW1-F1
#
_cell.length_a   1.000
_cell.length_b   1.000
_cell.length_c   1.000
_cell.angle_alpha   90.00
_cell.angle_beta   90.00
_cell.angle_gamma   90.00
#
_symmetry.space_group_name_H-M   'P 1'
#
loop_
_entity.id
_entity.type
_entity.pdbx_description
1 polymer ?
#
loop_
_entity_poly.entity_id
_entity_poly.type
_entity_poly.pdbx_seq_one_letter_code
_entity_poly.pdbx_strand_id
1 'polypeptide(L)' 'MRFTIITHVNHKENQGAIYGYGPYVREMNLWISHADEVEVVAPSHPVAPDPIDLAYDGDVIFTKVPAFNLTG' A
#
# COMPACT_ATOMS: atom_id res chain seq x y z
N MET A 1 9.53 -3.57 15.86
CA MET A 1 9.04 -2.26 15.38
C MET A 1 7.92 -2.48 14.38
N ARG A 2 6.79 -1.80 14.59
CA ARG A 2 5.68 -1.78 13.63
C ARG A 2 5.76 -0.55 12.75
N PHE A 3 5.67 -0.73 11.43
CA PHE A 3 5.71 0.35 10.45
C PHE A 3 4.33 0.51 9.81
N THR A 4 3.67 1.64 10.07
CA THR A 4 2.31 1.91 9.58
C THR A 4 2.35 3.00 8.51
N ILE A 5 1.80 2.69 7.34
CA ILE A 5 1.69 3.57 6.18
C ILE A 5 0.24 4.05 6.08
N ILE A 6 0.00 5.34 6.29
CA ILE A 6 -1.35 5.94 6.21
C ILE A 6 -1.41 6.86 5.00
N THR A 7 -2.31 6.57 4.06
CA THR A 7 -2.38 7.30 2.80
C THR A 7 -3.79 7.35 2.22
N HIS A 8 -4.10 8.44 1.51
CA HIS A 8 -5.36 8.60 0.77
C HIS A 8 -5.30 8.01 -0.65
N VAL A 9 -4.11 7.55 -1.09
CA VAL A 9 -3.92 7.00 -2.43
C VAL A 9 -4.62 5.64 -2.55
N ASN A 10 -5.37 5.45 -3.63
CA ASN A 10 -6.02 4.18 -3.93
C ASN A 10 -4.99 3.09 -4.25
N HIS A 11 -5.00 2.05 -3.43
CA HIS A 11 -4.23 0.84 -3.65
C HIS A 11 -5.00 -0.18 -4.47
N LYS A 12 -4.26 -1.14 -5.04
CA LYS A 12 -4.83 -2.24 -5.79
C LYS A 12 -4.58 -3.55 -5.05
N GLU A 13 -5.65 -4.30 -4.82
CA GLU A 13 -5.58 -5.61 -4.18
C GLU A 13 -5.59 -6.69 -5.27
N ASN A 14 -4.52 -7.48 -5.37
CA ASN A 14 -4.45 -8.55 -6.35
C ASN A 14 -3.69 -9.76 -5.79
N GLN A 15 -4.32 -10.94 -5.84
CA GLN A 15 -3.73 -12.22 -5.39
C GLN A 15 -3.15 -12.18 -3.96
N GLY A 16 -3.80 -11.44 -3.05
CA GLY A 16 -3.36 -11.32 -1.66
C GLY A 16 -2.21 -10.33 -1.43
N ALA A 17 -1.70 -9.70 -2.49
CA ALA A 17 -0.72 -8.61 -2.40
C ALA A 17 -1.39 -7.24 -2.58
N ILE A 18 -0.79 -6.24 -1.94
CA ILE A 18 -1.19 -4.84 -2.03
C ILE A 18 -0.21 -4.11 -2.95
N TYR A 19 -0.76 -3.41 -3.93
CA TYR A 19 0.00 -2.67 -4.93
C TYR A 19 -0.29 -1.18 -4.85
N GLY A 20 0.72 -0.38 -5.13
CA GLY A 20 0.62 1.07 -5.24
C GLY A 20 1.66 1.62 -6.21
N TYR A 21 1.69 2.95 -6.32
CA TYR A 21 2.56 3.65 -7.25
C TYR A 21 4.04 3.28 -7.03
N GLY A 22 4.68 2.68 -8.02
CA GLY A 22 5.98 2.03 -7.89
C GLY A 22 7.10 2.90 -7.27
N PRO A 23 7.30 4.15 -7.69
CA PRO A 23 8.30 5.02 -7.06
C PRO A 23 8.10 5.21 -5.55
N TYR A 24 6.85 5.33 -5.10
CA TYR A 24 6.53 5.45 -3.67
C TYR A 24 6.73 4.12 -2.94
N VAL A 25 6.17 3.04 -3.48
CA VAL A 25 6.24 1.71 -2.86
C VAL A 25 7.69 1.24 -2.76
N ARG A 26 8.54 1.55 -3.74
CA ARG A 26 9.98 1.26 -3.70
C ARG A 26 10.66 1.86 -2.48
N GLU A 27 10.37 3.13 -2.16
CA GLU A 27 10.92 3.77 -0.97
C GLU A 27 10.37 3.11 0.30
N MET A 28 9.07 2.79 0.34
CA MET A 28 8.47 2.12 1.50
C MET A 28 9.08 0.73 1.73
N ASN A 29 9.39 -0.02 0.68
CA ASN A 29 10.00 -1.34 0.76
C ASN A 29 11.41 -1.30 1.39
N LEU A 30 12.18 -0.22 1.20
CA LEU A 30 13.46 -0.03 1.91
C LEU A 30 13.25 0.04 3.42
N TRP A 31 12.23 0.76 3.89
CA TRP A 31 11.90 0.83 5.32
C TRP A 31 11.32 -0.48 5.86
N ILE A 32 10.49 -1.15 5.08
CA ILE A 32 9.88 -2.44 5.42
C ILE A 32 10.96 -3.49 5.72
N SER A 33 12.11 -3.45 5.03
CA SER A 33 13.23 -4.37 5.29
C SER A 33 13.80 -4.29 6.72
N HIS A 34 13.44 -3.26 7.49
CA HIS A 34 13.85 -3.04 8.87
C HIS A 34 12.67 -3.07 9.87
N ALA A 35 11.48 -3.51 9.44
CA ALA A 35 10.28 -3.60 10.28
C ALA A 35 9.93 -5.07 10.60
N ASP A 36 9.38 -5.29 11.79
CA ASP A 36 8.87 -6.62 12.19
C ASP A 36 7.44 -6.84 11.70
N GLU A 37 6.65 -5.76 11.58
CA GLU A 37 5.26 -5.76 11.15
C GLU A 37 4.97 -4.55 10.27
N VAL A 38 4.18 -4.74 9.21
CA VAL A 38 3.80 -3.68 8.27
C VAL A 38 2.28 -3.60 8.17
N GLU A 39 1.74 -2.40 8.29
CA GLU A 39 0.32 -2.12 8.10
C GLU A 39 0.12 -0.98 7.11
N VAL A 40 -0.73 -1.18 6.11
CA VAL A 40 -1.15 -0.14 5.16
C VAL A 40 -2.61 0.22 5.44
N VAL A 41 -2.85 1.48 5.80
CA VAL A 41 -4.18 2.05 6.05
C VAL A 41 -4.53 2.99 4.89
N ALA A 42 -5.34 2.50 3.95
CA ALA A 42 -5.61 3.21 2.70
C ALA A 42 -6.93 2.78 2.06
N PRO A 43 -7.47 3.57 1.11
CA PRO A 43 -8.50 3.07 0.23
C PRO A 43 -7.93 2.09 -0.81
N SER A 44 -8.79 1.22 -1.32
CA SER A 44 -8.41 0.21 -2.32
C SER A 44 -9.52 -0.15 -3.29
N HIS A 45 -9.10 -0.61 -4.47
CA HIS A 45 -9.99 -1.20 -5.47
C HIS A 45 -9.51 -2.59 -5.91
N PRO A 46 -10.42 -3.54 -6.16
CA PRO A 46 -10.09 -4.89 -6.63
C PRO A 46 -9.85 -4.86 -8.15
N VAL A 47 -8.75 -4.22 -8.57
CA VAL A 47 -8.38 -4.07 -9.99
C VAL A 47 -6.96 -4.56 -10.18
N ALA A 48 -6.66 -5.05 -11.38
CA ALA A 48 -5.30 -5.45 -11.72
C ALA A 48 -4.31 -4.26 -11.58
N PRO A 49 -3.10 -4.50 -11.04
CA PRO A 49 -2.01 -3.53 -11.03
C PRO A 49 -1.64 -3.09 -12.46
N ASP A 50 -1.29 -1.81 -12.60
CA ASP A 50 -0.72 -1.28 -13.83
C ASP A 50 0.77 -1.64 -13.91
N PRO A 51 1.41 -1.57 -15.09
CA PRO A 51 2.84 -1.86 -15.22
C PRO A 51 3.77 -0.99 -14.35
N ILE A 52 3.29 0.16 -13.88
CA ILE A 52 4.04 1.08 -13.01
C ILE A 52 3.86 0.78 -11.51
N ASP A 53 2.90 -0.07 -11.15
CA ASP A 53 2.64 -0.41 -9.77
C ASP A 53 3.66 -1.44 -9.26
N LEU A 54 4.02 -1.33 -7.98
CA LEU A 54 4.82 -2.33 -7.28
C LEU A 54 4.03 -2.86 -6.08
N ALA A 55 4.30 -4.13 -5.75
CA ALA A 55 3.82 -4.73 -4.52
C ALA A 55 4.64 -4.22 -3.33
N TYR A 56 3.97 -4.06 -2.18
CA TYR A 56 4.69 -3.96 -0.92
C TYR A 56 5.38 -5.27 -0.59
N ASP A 57 6.57 -5.20 -0.02
CA ASP A 57 7.33 -6.38 0.37
C ASP A 57 6.79 -7.00 1.67
N GLY A 58 6.80 -8.33 1.75
CA GLY A 58 6.42 -9.09 2.93
C GLY A 58 4.90 -9.22 3.15
N ASP A 59 4.54 -9.76 4.31
CA ASP A 59 3.14 -9.90 4.72
C ASP A 59 2.61 -8.57 5.27
N VAL A 60 1.77 -7.90 4.47
CA VAL A 60 1.20 -6.60 4.82
C VAL A 60 -0.21 -6.77 5.37
N ILE A 61 -0.46 -6.20 6.55
CA ILE A 61 -1.81 -6.03 7.08
C ILE A 61 -2.45 -4.86 6.34
N PHE A 62 -3.56 -5.10 5.64
CA PHE A 62 -4.28 -4.05 4.93
C PHE A 62 -5.55 -3.64 5.68
N THR A 63 -5.56 -2.40 6.17
CA THR A 63 -6.73 -1.80 6.83
C THR A 63 -7.41 -0.85 5.86
N LYS A 64 -8.44 -1.36 5.16
CA LYS A 64 -9.20 -0.60 4.18
C LYS A 64 -9.98 0.54 4.84
N VAL A 65 -9.83 1.75 4.31
CA VAL A 65 -10.65 2.93 4.69
C VAL A 65 -11.35 3.52 3.48
N PRO A 66 -12.46 4.27 3.64
CA PRO A 66 -13.11 4.97 2.52
C PRO A 66 -12.16 5.97 1.84
N ALA A 67 -12.22 6.04 0.51
CA ALA A 67 -11.52 7.09 -0.23
C ALA A 67 -12.15 8.45 0.11
N PHE A 68 -11.32 9.48 0.21
CA PHE A 68 -11.77 10.85 0.42
C PHE A 68 -10.98 11.82 -0.45
N ASN A 69 -11.63 12.92 -0.83
CA ASN A 69 -11.02 14.00 -1.60
C ASN A 69 -11.06 15.28 -0.74
N LEU A 70 -9.91 15.94 -0.59
CA LEU A 70 -9.79 17.19 0.14
C LEU A 70 -10.15 18.43 -0.69
N THR A 71 -10.31 18.26 -2.00
CA THR A 71 -10.40 19.36 -2.97
C THR A 71 -11.75 19.55 -3.65
N GLY A 72 -12.71 18.62 -3.50
CA GLY A 72 -14.10 18.80 -3.96
C GLY A 72 -14.25 18.98 -5.46
#